data_AF-A0A6V8L676-F1
#
_entry.id   AF-A0A6V8L676-F1
#
_cell.length_a   1.000
_cell.length_b   1.000
_cell.length_c   1.000
_cell.angle_alpha   90.00
_cell.angle_beta   90.00
_cell.angle_gamma   90.00
#
_symmetry.space_group_name_H-M   'P 1'
#
loop_
_entity.id
_entity.type
_entity.pdbx_description
1 polymer ?
#
loop_
_entity_poly.entity_id
_entity_poly.type
_entity_poly.pdbx_seq_one_letter_code
_entity_poly.pdbx_strand_id
1 'polypeptide(L)'
;MFMTRKAQIGSGMLGLALGYFLWYTPYAGLTKALSSGLLPGMDDRVGGLVLLPAAALGTLVGSLAFLSVSGWWRYAGRRTVRGRSLPWPGRTTVTAGFFMALIIATTTLNYTFAGVSILFMLLMMRGGVLVLSPIVDALRRRRVRVYSWAALGLSLLAVVTALADVNSYHLTVAAVLSLAIYLTGYIGRFETMSRVAKTGDIEVDRRYLVEEQMSAAVWQVGLCAVLALIGIGPFLGALREGFTSFLLTPAVLGAFAVGLLYEALFIYGTLIYLDPREYTWCVPANRCASLLSGLVASYGLAWLTGIATPGAGQLLATAFIGLAILALSYPALRAAVRRPAVVVSPRRILFVCGGNTGRSAMAEAIVRAEAASTLVARSAGLSARSAGAPMAEPAVDALRELGVPAHRHRARQLTWEMCRDSDAVYCMTQAQRSAVEQLAPEASGRTYCLDPGQDIPDPAASPDPPVAYQRTARLIRGHVRTRLREHLVGVGAVQAQPQGGG
;
A
#
# COMPACT_ATOMS: atom_id res chain seq x y z
N MET A 1 -4.14 13.41 -2.85
CA MET A 1 -4.96 12.25 -2.44
C MET A 1 -4.05 11.26 -1.73
N PHE A 2 -3.78 11.46 -0.43
CA PHE A 2 -2.81 10.67 0.32
C PHE A 2 -3.53 9.57 1.11
N MET A 3 -3.26 8.32 0.75
CA MET A 3 -3.82 7.14 1.37
C MET A 3 -3.29 6.98 2.80
N THR A 4 -4.19 6.92 3.78
CA THR A 4 -3.90 6.65 5.19
C THR A 4 -3.52 5.18 5.42
N ARG A 5 -2.86 4.91 6.55
CA ARG A 5 -2.34 3.59 6.99
C ARG A 5 -3.33 2.40 6.88
N LYS A 6 -4.65 2.66 6.93
CA LYS A 6 -5.71 1.65 6.74
C LYS A 6 -6.03 1.34 5.27
N ALA A 7 -5.86 2.31 4.36
CA ALA A 7 -6.09 2.11 2.94
C ALA A 7 -4.99 1.23 2.30
N GLN A 8 -3.75 1.27 2.81
CA GLN A 8 -2.66 0.40 2.36
C GLN A 8 -2.93 -1.10 2.59
N ILE A 9 -3.77 -1.44 3.57
CA ILE A 9 -4.10 -2.84 3.93
C ILE A 9 -5.39 -3.30 3.20
N GLY A 10 -6.22 -2.37 2.72
CA GLY A 10 -7.47 -2.67 2.01
C GLY A 10 -7.36 -2.72 0.48
N SER A 11 -6.39 -2.03 -0.14
CA SER A 11 -6.28 -1.98 -1.61
C SER A 11 -5.14 -2.81 -2.23
N GLY A 12 -4.23 -3.38 -1.43
CA GLY A 12 -3.21 -4.35 -1.88
C GLY A 12 -2.44 -3.99 -3.16
N MET A 13 -1.93 -5.00 -3.86
CA MET A 13 -1.27 -4.85 -5.18
C MET A 13 -2.19 -4.26 -6.24
N LEU A 14 -3.49 -4.54 -6.17
CA LEU A 14 -4.47 -4.05 -7.14
C LEU A 14 -4.55 -2.52 -7.14
N GLY A 15 -4.45 -1.88 -5.98
CA GLY A 15 -4.36 -0.43 -5.85
C GLY A 15 -3.07 0.13 -6.44
N LEU A 16 -1.94 -0.56 -6.31
CA LEU A 16 -0.68 -0.15 -6.95
C LEU A 16 -0.75 -0.28 -8.47
N ALA A 17 -1.29 -1.40 -8.98
CA ALA A 17 -1.49 -1.61 -10.41
C ALA A 17 -2.48 -0.61 -11.02
N LEU A 18 -3.57 -0.28 -10.30
CA LEU A 18 -4.52 0.76 -10.71
C LEU A 18 -3.86 2.15 -10.71
N GLY A 19 -3.08 2.49 -9.67
CA GLY A 19 -2.31 3.73 -9.64
C GLY A 19 -1.34 3.83 -10.81
N TYR A 20 -0.61 2.75 -11.11
CA TYR A 20 0.27 2.68 -12.28
C TYR A 20 -0.51 2.90 -13.58
N PHE A 21 -1.65 2.22 -13.77
CA PHE A 21 -2.52 2.38 -14.94
C PHE A 21 -3.02 3.83 -15.12
N LEU A 22 -3.46 4.47 -14.03
CA LEU A 22 -4.02 5.83 -14.06
C LEU A 22 -2.98 6.86 -14.50
N TRP A 23 -1.74 6.75 -14.02
CA TRP A 23 -0.66 7.68 -14.41
C TRP A 23 -0.04 7.33 -15.76
N TYR A 24 -0.14 6.07 -16.21
CA TYR A 24 0.47 5.64 -17.49
C TYR A 24 -0.31 6.15 -18.68
N THR A 25 -1.62 6.26 -18.51
CA THR A 25 -2.53 6.65 -19.59
C THR A 25 -2.24 8.07 -20.09
N PRO A 26 -2.20 9.12 -19.23
CA PRO A 26 -1.83 10.46 -19.67
C PRO A 26 -0.36 10.56 -20.08
N TYR A 27 0.56 9.82 -19.44
CA TYR A 27 1.96 9.77 -19.85
C TYR A 27 2.14 9.30 -21.30
N ALA A 28 1.56 8.14 -21.63
CA ALA A 28 1.67 7.55 -22.95
C ALA A 28 0.96 8.41 -24.01
N GLY A 29 -0.23 8.92 -23.67
CA GLY A 29 -0.99 9.83 -24.54
C GLY A 29 -0.23 11.12 -24.86
N LEU A 30 0.30 11.80 -23.83
CA LEU A 30 1.03 13.06 -24.00
C LEU A 30 2.34 12.87 -24.75
N THR A 31 3.11 11.81 -24.43
CA THR A 31 4.36 11.50 -25.13
C THR A 31 4.10 11.25 -26.62
N LYS A 32 3.04 10.52 -26.95
CA LYS A 32 2.62 10.27 -28.33
C LYS A 32 2.14 11.55 -29.03
N ALA A 33 1.37 12.38 -28.34
CA ALA A 33 0.87 13.64 -28.89
C ALA A 33 2.02 14.59 -29.25
N LEU A 34 3.04 14.70 -28.38
CA LEU A 34 4.25 15.49 -28.65
C LEU A 34 5.08 14.94 -29.80
N SER A 35 5.33 13.63 -29.82
CA SER A 35 6.17 13.01 -30.86
C SER A 35 5.50 12.97 -32.23
N SER A 36 4.17 12.99 -32.26
CA SER A 36 3.38 12.98 -33.49
C SER A 36 2.95 14.37 -33.95
N GLY A 37 3.21 15.44 -33.17
CA GLY A 37 2.80 16.81 -33.50
C GLY A 37 1.27 17.02 -33.42
N LEU A 38 0.59 16.34 -32.49
CA LEU A 38 -0.87 16.34 -32.36
C LEU A 38 -1.41 17.35 -31.33
N LEU A 39 -0.53 18.11 -30.65
CA LEU A 39 -0.98 19.11 -29.68
C LEU A 39 -1.40 20.42 -30.37
N PRO A 40 -2.44 21.10 -29.88
CA PRO A 40 -2.87 22.39 -30.42
C PRO A 40 -1.74 23.43 -30.39
N GLY A 41 -1.47 24.09 -31.52
CA GLY A 41 -0.44 25.13 -31.62
C GLY A 41 0.99 24.62 -31.83
N MET A 42 1.17 23.36 -32.21
CA MET A 42 2.46 22.83 -32.67
C MET A 42 2.49 22.72 -34.20
N ASP A 43 3.46 23.37 -34.83
CA ASP A 43 3.66 23.30 -36.29
C ASP A 43 4.53 22.09 -36.70
N ASP A 44 5.39 21.60 -35.79
CA ASP A 44 6.36 20.53 -36.06
C ASP A 44 6.37 19.42 -34.99
N ARG A 45 6.80 18.22 -35.40
CA ARG A 45 6.98 17.06 -34.52
C ARG A 45 8.23 17.22 -33.67
N VAL A 46 8.16 16.88 -32.38
CA VAL A 46 9.33 16.93 -31.50
C VAL A 46 10.03 15.56 -31.47
N GLY A 47 11.28 15.52 -31.91
CA GLY A 47 12.12 14.32 -31.83
C GLY A 47 12.42 13.93 -30.39
N GLY A 48 12.47 12.64 -30.07
CA GLY A 48 12.61 12.20 -28.68
C GLY A 48 13.90 12.61 -28.00
N LEU A 49 15.00 12.74 -28.75
CA LEU A 49 16.27 13.23 -28.21
C LEU A 49 16.19 14.70 -27.81
N VAL A 50 15.40 15.50 -28.53
CA VAL A 50 15.12 16.91 -28.19
C VAL A 50 14.19 17.00 -26.97
N LEU A 51 13.24 16.06 -26.84
CA LEU A 51 12.30 15.98 -25.72
C LEU A 51 12.95 15.52 -24.40
N LEU A 52 13.96 14.64 -24.48
CA LEU A 52 14.57 13.96 -23.33
C LEU A 52 15.07 14.91 -22.22
N PRO A 53 15.82 16.00 -22.50
CA PRO A 53 16.29 16.91 -21.46
C PRO A 53 15.18 17.52 -20.62
N ALA A 54 14.13 18.05 -21.25
CA ALA A 54 12.99 18.63 -20.55
C ALA A 54 12.23 17.57 -19.73
N ALA A 55 12.05 16.36 -20.27
CA ALA A 55 11.48 15.25 -19.52
C ALA A 55 12.35 14.82 -18.32
N ALA A 56 13.67 14.78 -18.48
CA ALA A 56 14.61 14.46 -17.39
C ALA A 56 14.56 15.51 -16.25
N LEU A 57 14.47 16.80 -16.61
CA LEU A 57 14.26 17.87 -15.64
C LEU A 57 12.90 17.74 -14.94
N GLY A 58 11.85 17.36 -15.69
CA GLY A 58 10.53 17.05 -15.14
C GLY A 58 10.58 15.92 -14.10
N THR A 59 11.25 14.80 -14.42
CA THR A 59 11.47 13.70 -13.46
C THR A 59 12.23 14.18 -12.22
N LEU A 60 13.28 14.99 -12.38
CA LEU A 60 14.04 15.53 -11.26
C LEU A 60 13.19 16.40 -10.35
N VAL A 61 12.44 17.35 -10.91
CA VAL A 61 11.54 18.20 -10.11
C VAL A 61 10.44 17.35 -9.47
N GLY A 62 9.87 16.39 -10.20
CA GLY A 62 8.87 15.46 -9.69
C GLY A 62 9.38 14.68 -8.48
N SER A 63 10.57 14.09 -8.58
CA SER A 63 11.17 13.29 -7.49
C SER A 63 11.43 14.14 -6.25
N LEU A 64 11.98 15.34 -6.40
CA LEU A 64 12.20 16.27 -5.30
C LEU A 64 10.89 16.71 -4.64
N ALA A 65 9.86 16.98 -5.45
CA ALA A 65 8.54 17.35 -4.96
C ALA A 65 7.88 16.18 -4.20
N PHE A 66 7.91 14.96 -4.77
CA PHE A 66 7.39 13.76 -4.14
C PHE A 66 8.05 13.51 -2.78
N LEU A 67 9.38 13.51 -2.72
CA LEU A 67 10.10 13.25 -1.47
C LEU A 67 9.83 14.31 -0.41
N SER A 68 9.70 15.58 -0.82
CA SER A 68 9.42 16.70 0.07
C SER A 68 8.00 16.66 0.63
N VAL A 69 7.00 16.43 -0.22
CA VAL A 69 5.59 16.37 0.19
C VAL A 69 5.28 15.09 1.00
N SER A 70 5.87 13.95 0.63
CA SER A 70 5.67 12.69 1.35
C SER A 70 6.42 12.62 2.68
N GLY A 71 7.46 13.43 2.85
CA GLY A 71 8.38 13.35 3.99
C GLY A 71 9.17 12.04 4.03
N TRP A 72 9.40 11.40 2.87
CA TRP A 72 10.11 10.13 2.76
C TRP A 72 11.63 10.29 2.79
N TRP A 73 12.14 11.52 2.76
CA TRP A 73 13.53 11.86 3.08
C TRP A 73 14.05 11.20 4.36
N ARG A 74 13.16 10.90 5.32
CA ARG A 74 13.50 10.21 6.57
C ARG A 74 14.10 8.81 6.37
N TYR A 75 13.76 8.14 5.26
CA TYR A 75 14.20 6.78 4.96
C TYR A 75 15.54 6.73 4.24
N ALA A 76 15.99 7.84 3.66
CA ALA A 76 17.28 7.89 3.00
C ALA A 76 18.42 7.67 4.01
N GLY A 77 19.51 7.04 3.56
CA GLY A 77 20.78 7.07 4.27
C GLY A 77 21.22 8.51 4.58
N ARG A 78 22.05 8.69 5.60
CA ARG A 78 22.55 10.01 5.99
C ARG A 78 24.06 10.05 5.90
N ARG A 79 24.59 11.17 5.40
CA ARG A 79 26.02 11.47 5.42
C ARG A 79 26.24 12.85 6.01
N THR A 80 27.20 12.97 6.91
CA THR A 80 27.58 14.26 7.49
C THR A 80 28.54 14.98 6.54
N VAL A 81 28.13 16.15 6.04
CA VAL A 81 28.93 17.01 5.18
C VAL A 81 28.96 18.40 5.81
N ARG A 82 30.17 18.91 6.10
CA ARG A 82 30.37 20.23 6.74
C ARG A 82 29.49 20.44 7.99
N GLY A 83 29.41 19.42 8.86
CA GLY A 83 28.63 19.46 10.10
C GLY A 83 27.11 19.31 9.94
N ARG A 84 26.57 19.23 8.71
CA ARG A 84 25.14 19.01 8.44
C ARG A 84 24.89 17.57 8.00
N SER A 85 23.87 16.93 8.57
CA SER A 85 23.43 15.58 8.19
C SER A 85 22.49 15.66 6.99
N LEU A 86 22.96 15.27 5.82
CA LEU A 86 22.21 15.32 4.56
C LEU A 86 21.79 13.91 4.10
N PRO A 87 20.62 13.78 3.43
CA PRO A 87 20.23 12.56 2.74
C PRO A 87 21.28 12.16 1.71
N TRP A 88 21.74 10.92 1.74
CA TRP A 88 22.79 10.42 0.86
C TRP A 88 22.52 8.97 0.45
N PRO A 89 22.45 8.68 -0.87
CA PRO A 89 22.19 7.33 -1.34
C PRO A 89 23.40 6.41 -1.12
N GLY A 90 23.14 5.14 -0.80
CA GLY A 90 24.15 4.10 -0.75
C GLY A 90 24.78 3.80 -2.11
N ARG A 91 25.96 3.17 -2.13
CA ARG A 91 26.67 2.88 -3.39
C ARG A 91 25.86 1.98 -4.33
N THR A 92 25.19 0.98 -3.78
CA THR A 92 24.35 0.04 -4.53
C THR A 92 23.08 0.69 -5.08
N THR A 93 22.44 1.57 -4.31
CA THR A 93 21.25 2.32 -4.76
C THR A 93 21.59 3.39 -5.77
N VAL A 94 22.80 3.94 -5.75
CA VAL A 94 23.32 4.77 -6.86
C VAL A 94 23.45 3.97 -8.16
N THR A 95 23.92 2.73 -8.10
CA THR A 95 23.96 1.84 -9.26
C THR A 95 22.55 1.47 -9.73
N ALA A 96 21.61 1.21 -8.83
CA ALA A 96 20.20 1.00 -9.19
C ALA A 96 19.61 2.22 -9.91
N GLY A 97 19.89 3.42 -9.38
CA GLY A 97 19.47 4.68 -10.00
C GLY A 97 20.02 4.86 -11.42
N PHE A 98 21.27 4.47 -11.67
CA PHE A 98 21.85 4.48 -13.02
C PHE A 98 21.05 3.60 -13.99
N PHE A 99 20.79 2.34 -13.61
CA PHE A 99 20.00 1.43 -14.44
C PHE A 99 18.56 1.92 -14.64
N MET A 100 17.97 2.51 -13.61
CA MET A 100 16.65 3.12 -13.73
C MET A 100 16.67 4.32 -14.69
N ALA A 101 17.69 5.19 -14.64
CA ALA A 101 17.82 6.30 -15.58
C ALA A 101 17.89 5.83 -17.05
N LEU A 102 18.58 4.71 -17.32
CA LEU A 102 18.59 4.08 -18.65
C LEU A 102 17.18 3.64 -19.07
N ILE A 103 16.42 3.02 -18.15
CA ILE A 103 15.03 2.61 -18.40
C ILE A 103 14.16 3.82 -18.72
N ILE A 104 14.25 4.91 -17.94
CA ILE A 104 13.43 6.12 -18.14
C ILE A 104 13.72 6.71 -19.53
N ALA A 105 15.00 6.95 -19.83
CA ALA A 105 15.41 7.57 -21.09
C ALA A 105 15.00 6.74 -22.31
N THR A 106 15.30 5.44 -22.31
CA THR A 106 14.94 4.55 -23.43
C THR A 106 13.43 4.37 -23.57
N THR A 107 12.69 4.37 -22.46
CA THR A 107 11.21 4.31 -22.51
C THR A 107 10.65 5.49 -23.28
N THR A 108 11.11 6.71 -22.98
CA THR A 108 10.68 7.91 -23.70
C THR A 108 11.11 7.87 -25.16
N LEU A 109 12.37 7.50 -25.46
CA LEU A 109 12.89 7.43 -26.82
C LEU A 109 12.12 6.44 -27.71
N ASN A 110 11.71 5.30 -27.16
CA ASN A 110 11.00 4.27 -27.90
C ASN A 110 9.62 4.72 -28.42
N TYR A 111 9.07 5.85 -27.97
CA TYR A 111 7.86 6.48 -28.53
C TYR A 111 8.12 7.41 -29.71
N THR A 112 9.38 7.62 -30.10
CA THR A 112 9.78 8.76 -30.94
C THR A 112 10.59 8.39 -32.18
N PHE A 113 10.96 7.13 -32.36
CA PHE A 113 11.68 6.69 -33.55
C PHE A 113 10.79 6.84 -34.79
N ALA A 114 11.19 7.71 -35.70
CA ALA A 114 10.51 7.89 -36.98
C ALA A 114 10.55 6.60 -37.81
N GLY A 115 9.44 6.25 -38.45
CA GLY A 115 9.31 5.05 -39.28
C GLY A 115 9.24 3.72 -38.51
N VAL A 116 9.29 3.76 -37.18
CA VAL A 116 9.12 2.58 -36.33
C VAL A 116 7.73 2.62 -35.68
N SER A 117 7.02 1.50 -35.70
CA SER A 117 5.71 1.41 -35.04
C SER A 117 5.87 1.60 -33.52
N ILE A 118 5.25 2.64 -32.97
CA ILE A 118 5.22 2.91 -31.53
C ILE A 118 4.61 1.71 -30.78
N LEU A 119 3.50 1.18 -31.30
CA LEU A 119 2.85 0.00 -30.72
C LEU A 119 3.80 -1.19 -30.68
N PHE A 120 4.54 -1.41 -31.76
CA PHE A 120 5.52 -2.48 -31.84
C PHE A 120 6.63 -2.34 -30.80
N MET A 121 7.22 -1.15 -30.67
CA MET A 121 8.25 -0.89 -29.66
C MET A 121 7.75 -1.11 -28.24
N LEU A 122 6.52 -0.67 -27.94
CA LEU A 122 5.92 -0.89 -26.62
C LEU A 122 5.72 -2.37 -26.31
N LEU A 123 5.25 -3.13 -27.28
CA LEU A 123 5.06 -4.57 -27.14
C LEU A 123 6.41 -5.29 -26.95
N MET A 124 7.45 -4.89 -27.68
CA MET A 124 8.81 -5.43 -27.51
C MET A 124 9.41 -5.12 -26.14
N MET A 125 9.26 -3.90 -25.64
CA MET A 125 9.71 -3.53 -24.29
C MET A 125 8.98 -4.32 -23.21
N ARG A 126 7.67 -4.55 -23.36
CA ARG A 126 6.86 -5.29 -22.38
C ARG A 126 7.19 -6.78 -22.44
N GLY A 127 7.23 -7.35 -23.64
CA GLY A 127 7.58 -8.74 -23.89
C GLY A 127 8.98 -9.09 -23.39
N GLY A 128 9.98 -8.25 -23.67
CA GLY A 128 11.36 -8.49 -23.22
C GLY A 128 11.50 -8.56 -21.70
N VAL A 129 10.80 -7.68 -20.96
CA VAL A 129 10.83 -7.73 -19.48
C VAL A 129 10.03 -8.93 -18.93
N LEU A 130 8.94 -9.34 -19.60
CA LEU A 130 8.22 -10.57 -19.25
C LEU A 130 9.13 -11.79 -19.39
N VAL A 131 9.85 -11.92 -20.51
CA VAL A 131 10.82 -13.01 -20.75
C VAL A 131 11.98 -12.96 -19.75
N LEU A 132 12.45 -11.77 -19.38
CA LEU A 132 13.52 -11.59 -18.40
C LEU A 132 13.11 -12.05 -16.99
N SER A 133 11.86 -11.85 -16.61
CA SER A 133 11.39 -12.07 -15.23
C SER A 133 11.66 -13.48 -14.66
N PRO A 134 11.35 -14.61 -15.35
CA PRO A 134 11.68 -15.95 -14.85
C PRO A 134 13.18 -16.23 -14.84
N ILE A 135 13.96 -15.62 -15.74
CA ILE A 135 15.42 -15.79 -15.78
C ILE A 135 16.04 -15.20 -14.51
N VAL A 136 15.61 -13.99 -14.12
CA VAL A 136 16.11 -13.35 -12.90
C VAL A 136 15.70 -14.14 -11.65
N ASP A 137 14.45 -14.62 -11.59
CA ASP A 137 14.01 -15.46 -10.47
C ASP A 137 14.80 -16.78 -10.38
N ALA A 138 15.09 -17.41 -11.52
CA ALA A 138 15.91 -18.62 -11.59
C ALA A 138 17.36 -18.38 -11.14
N LEU A 139 17.99 -17.30 -11.59
CA LEU A 139 19.34 -16.89 -11.17
C LEU A 139 19.43 -16.63 -9.66
N ARG A 140 18.33 -16.19 -9.04
CA ARG A 140 18.22 -15.97 -7.59
C ARG A 140 17.62 -17.16 -6.84
N ARG A 141 17.44 -18.31 -7.50
CA ARG A 141 16.89 -19.56 -6.94
C ARG A 141 15.54 -19.36 -6.23
N ARG A 142 14.70 -18.43 -6.73
CA ARG A 142 13.36 -18.17 -6.20
C ARG A 142 12.39 -19.24 -6.69
N ARG A 143 11.54 -19.75 -5.79
CA ARG A 143 10.46 -20.67 -6.16
C ARG A 143 9.31 -19.89 -6.79
N VAL A 144 9.12 -20.05 -8.10
CA VAL A 144 8.01 -19.43 -8.84
C VAL A 144 6.75 -20.26 -8.68
N ARG A 145 5.64 -19.60 -8.33
CA ARG A 145 4.36 -20.27 -8.09
C ARG A 145 3.62 -20.52 -9.41
N VAL A 146 2.76 -21.56 -9.42
CA VAL A 146 2.05 -22.00 -10.64
C VAL A 146 1.17 -20.89 -11.24
N TYR A 147 0.47 -20.12 -10.41
CA TYR A 147 -0.35 -19.02 -10.88
C TYR A 147 0.48 -17.85 -11.47
N SER A 148 1.73 -17.69 -11.03
CA SER A 148 2.67 -16.72 -11.60
C SER A 148 3.10 -17.15 -13.00
N TRP A 149 3.37 -18.45 -13.20
CA TRP A 149 3.61 -19.02 -14.54
C TRP A 149 2.41 -18.86 -15.47
N ALA A 150 1.20 -19.14 -14.98
CA ALA A 150 -0.02 -18.95 -15.76
C ALA A 150 -0.21 -17.49 -16.17
N ALA A 151 -0.02 -16.55 -15.24
CA ALA A 151 -0.11 -15.12 -15.53
C ALA A 151 0.96 -14.63 -16.52
N LEU A 152 2.20 -15.13 -16.39
CA LEU A 152 3.27 -14.85 -17.35
C LEU A 152 2.90 -15.33 -18.75
N GLY A 153 2.45 -16.58 -18.89
CA GLY A 153 2.04 -17.16 -20.17
C GLY A 153 0.91 -16.36 -20.82
N LEU A 154 -0.12 -16.01 -20.06
CA LEU A 154 -1.23 -15.19 -20.54
C LEU A 154 -0.79 -13.77 -20.92
N SER A 155 0.15 -13.18 -20.17
CA SER A 155 0.71 -11.87 -20.51
C SER A 155 1.54 -11.90 -21.79
N LEU A 156 2.30 -12.98 -22.03
CA LEU A 156 3.05 -13.18 -23.27
C LEU A 156 2.10 -13.41 -24.46
N LEU A 157 1.03 -14.20 -24.28
CA LEU A 157 -0.01 -14.35 -25.29
C LEU A 157 -0.69 -13.01 -25.62
N ALA A 158 -0.96 -12.17 -24.62
CA ALA A 158 -1.48 -10.82 -24.84
C ALA A 158 -0.53 -9.97 -25.69
N VAL A 159 0.79 -10.05 -25.45
CA VAL A 159 1.78 -9.34 -26.27
C VAL A 159 1.80 -9.89 -27.70
N VAL A 160 1.85 -11.21 -27.88
CA VAL A 160 1.89 -11.86 -29.20
C VAL A 160 0.63 -11.55 -30.02
N THR A 161 -0.54 -11.57 -29.39
CA THR A 161 -1.80 -11.25 -30.07
C THR A 161 -1.93 -9.77 -30.40
N ALA A 162 -1.46 -8.87 -29.54
CA ALA A 162 -1.40 -7.45 -29.87
C ALA A 162 -0.40 -7.13 -31.00
N LEU A 163 0.62 -7.97 -31.22
CA LEU A 163 1.52 -7.82 -32.36
C LEU A 163 0.82 -8.04 -33.69
N ALA A 164 -0.24 -8.86 -33.76
CA ALA A 164 -0.97 -9.11 -35.00
C ALA A 164 -1.58 -7.84 -35.63
N ASP A 165 -1.88 -6.83 -34.82
CA ASP A 165 -2.41 -5.54 -35.27
C ASP A 165 -1.31 -4.52 -35.66
N VAL A 166 -0.04 -4.93 -35.65
CA VAL A 166 1.08 -4.07 -36.03
C VAL A 166 1.25 -4.06 -37.55
N ASN A 167 1.01 -2.90 -38.16
CA ASN A 167 1.12 -2.71 -39.61
C ASN A 167 2.57 -2.66 -40.14
N SER A 168 3.57 -2.52 -39.27
CA SER A 168 4.98 -2.46 -39.66
C SER A 168 5.90 -2.96 -38.55
N TYR A 169 6.78 -3.89 -38.93
CA TYR A 169 7.80 -4.49 -38.05
C TYR A 169 9.21 -3.91 -38.31
N HIS A 170 9.30 -2.76 -38.99
CA HIS A 170 10.59 -2.15 -39.27
C HIS A 170 11.28 -1.70 -37.97
N LEU A 171 12.50 -2.17 -37.77
CA LEU A 171 13.39 -1.73 -36.69
C LEU A 171 14.61 -1.06 -37.29
N THR A 172 14.87 0.16 -36.86
CA THR A 172 16.15 0.82 -37.13
C THR A 172 17.21 0.30 -36.15
N VAL A 173 18.49 0.43 -36.52
CA VAL A 173 19.61 0.08 -35.61
C VAL A 173 19.50 0.85 -34.29
N ALA A 174 19.10 2.12 -34.34
CA ALA A 174 18.90 2.94 -33.15
C ALA A 174 17.77 2.41 -32.24
N ALA A 175 16.67 1.91 -32.82
CA ALA A 175 15.58 1.30 -32.05
C ALA A 175 16.02 -0.01 -31.37
N VAL A 176 16.80 -0.85 -32.06
CA VAL A 176 17.36 -2.09 -31.48
C VAL A 176 18.32 -1.77 -30.33
N LEU A 177 19.23 -0.80 -30.51
CA LEU A 177 20.15 -0.36 -29.47
C LEU A 177 19.40 0.20 -28.25
N SER A 178 18.37 1.02 -28.48
CA SER A 178 17.52 1.55 -27.41
C SER A 178 16.81 0.42 -26.63
N LEU A 179 16.28 -0.59 -27.32
CA LEU A 179 15.67 -1.76 -26.68
C LEU A 179 16.69 -2.58 -25.87
N ALA A 180 17.91 -2.75 -26.38
CA ALA A 180 18.98 -3.45 -25.68
C ALA A 180 19.39 -2.72 -24.39
N ILE A 181 19.56 -1.39 -24.46
CA ILE A 181 19.84 -0.55 -23.27
C ILE A 181 18.70 -0.64 -22.26
N TYR A 182 17.45 -0.60 -22.73
CA TYR A 182 16.27 -0.76 -21.89
C TYR A 182 16.26 -2.09 -21.11
N LEU A 183 16.50 -3.21 -21.80
CA LEU A 183 16.54 -4.53 -21.16
C LEU A 183 17.73 -4.68 -20.21
N THR A 184 18.89 -4.10 -20.58
CA THR A 184 20.08 -4.05 -19.71
C THR A 184 19.79 -3.27 -18.43
N GLY A 185 19.06 -2.16 -18.54
CA GLY A 185 18.53 -1.42 -17.39
C GLY A 185 17.72 -2.31 -16.47
N TYR A 186 16.77 -3.10 -16.99
CA TYR A 186 15.98 -4.01 -16.16
C TYR A 186 16.80 -5.14 -15.53
N ILE A 187 17.77 -5.71 -16.24
CA ILE A 187 18.67 -6.73 -15.72
C ILE A 187 19.41 -6.19 -14.49
N GLY A 188 20.14 -5.08 -14.66
CA GLY A 188 20.94 -4.49 -13.59
C GLY A 188 20.08 -3.98 -12.43
N ARG A 189 18.90 -3.42 -12.75
CA ARG A 189 17.94 -2.97 -11.74
C ARG A 189 17.40 -4.13 -10.91
N PHE A 190 16.89 -5.19 -11.53
CA PHE A 190 16.35 -6.34 -10.82
C PHE A 190 17.41 -7.10 -10.05
N GLU A 191 18.63 -7.22 -10.60
CA GLU A 191 19.76 -7.80 -9.87
C GLU A 191 20.07 -7.02 -8.59
N THR A 192 20.16 -5.70 -8.70
CA THR A 192 20.44 -4.82 -7.55
C THR A 192 19.31 -4.87 -6.53
N MET A 193 18.06 -4.69 -6.98
CA MET A 193 16.87 -4.76 -6.12
C MET A 193 16.79 -6.09 -5.37
N SER A 194 17.13 -7.21 -6.02
CA SER A 194 17.13 -8.54 -5.39
C SER A 194 18.23 -8.76 -4.35
N ARG A 195 19.24 -7.89 -4.30
CA ARG A 195 20.34 -7.96 -3.32
C ARG A 195 20.08 -7.10 -2.09
N VAL A 196 19.46 -5.93 -2.28
CA VAL A 196 19.37 -4.90 -1.22
C VAL A 196 17.96 -4.56 -0.78
N ALA A 197 16.93 -5.08 -1.47
CA ALA A 197 15.52 -4.80 -1.20
C ALA A 197 14.65 -6.05 -1.45
N LYS A 198 13.33 -5.88 -1.53
CA LYS A 198 12.32 -6.97 -1.57
C LYS A 198 12.40 -7.85 -0.33
N THR A 199 12.68 -7.26 0.82
CA THR A 199 12.78 -8.00 2.10
C THR A 199 11.43 -8.17 2.77
N GLY A 200 10.44 -7.32 2.42
CA GLY A 200 9.16 -7.22 3.13
C GLY A 200 9.23 -6.31 4.35
N ASP A 201 10.42 -5.80 4.67
CA ASP A 201 10.62 -4.75 5.66
C ASP A 201 10.36 -3.38 5.02
N ILE A 202 9.36 -2.68 5.54
CA ILE A 202 8.93 -1.39 5.04
C ILE A 202 10.06 -0.35 5.09
N GLU A 203 10.93 -0.38 6.10
CA GLU A 203 12.01 0.61 6.22
C GLU A 203 13.09 0.39 5.17
N VAL A 204 13.50 -0.86 4.95
CA VAL A 204 14.50 -1.24 3.95
C VAL A 204 13.99 -0.98 2.54
N ASP A 205 12.77 -1.42 2.23
CA ASP A 205 12.20 -1.30 0.89
C ASP A 205 11.88 0.17 0.54
N ARG A 206 11.43 0.98 1.51
CA ARG A 206 11.25 2.43 1.29
C ARG A 206 12.56 3.17 1.16
N ARG A 207 13.59 2.80 1.92
CA ARG A 207 14.94 3.34 1.76
C ARG A 207 15.46 3.11 0.34
N TYR A 208 15.32 1.88 -0.17
CA TYR A 208 15.71 1.56 -1.55
C TYR A 208 15.01 2.46 -2.56
N LEU A 209 13.68 2.56 -2.49
CA LEU A 209 12.89 3.41 -3.39
C LEU A 209 13.33 4.88 -3.34
N VAL A 210 13.52 5.43 -2.15
CA VAL A 210 13.91 6.84 -1.97
C VAL A 210 15.29 7.08 -2.57
N GLU A 211 16.27 6.22 -2.25
CA GLU A 211 17.63 6.37 -2.76
C GLU A 211 17.73 6.11 -4.27
N GLU A 212 16.97 5.14 -4.81
CA GLU A 212 16.86 4.89 -6.25
C GLU A 212 16.28 6.11 -6.97
N GLN A 213 15.22 6.73 -6.43
CA GLN A 213 14.61 7.93 -7.00
C GLN A 213 15.58 9.12 -7.05
N MET A 214 16.21 9.41 -5.91
CA MET A 214 17.20 10.47 -5.81
C MET A 214 18.32 10.27 -6.83
N SER A 215 18.81 9.04 -6.96
CA SER A 215 19.92 8.75 -7.86
C SER A 215 19.50 8.74 -9.33
N ALA A 216 18.34 8.17 -9.67
CA ALA A 216 17.88 8.03 -11.06
C ALA A 216 17.66 9.39 -11.71
N ALA A 217 17.00 10.31 -11.00
CA ALA A 217 16.76 11.66 -11.50
C ALA A 217 18.07 12.42 -11.80
N VAL A 218 19.07 12.32 -10.90
CA VAL A 218 20.38 12.94 -11.09
C VAL A 218 21.14 12.30 -12.26
N TRP A 219 21.13 10.96 -12.37
CA TRP A 219 21.74 10.27 -13.50
C TRP A 219 21.08 10.64 -14.82
N GLN A 220 19.76 10.79 -14.87
CA GLN A 220 19.04 11.10 -16.09
C GLN A 220 19.45 12.48 -16.65
N VAL A 221 19.46 13.51 -15.79
CA VAL A 221 19.91 14.85 -16.19
C VAL A 221 21.41 14.85 -16.51
N GLY A 222 22.23 14.21 -15.66
CA GLY A 222 23.69 14.15 -15.84
C GLY A 222 24.12 13.46 -17.13
N LEU A 223 23.53 12.30 -17.47
CA LEU A 223 23.82 11.59 -18.71
C LEU A 223 23.41 12.41 -19.94
N CYS A 224 22.21 13.02 -19.91
CA CYS A 224 21.78 13.89 -21.02
C CYS A 224 22.72 15.09 -21.18
N ALA A 225 23.13 15.73 -20.08
CA ALA A 225 24.02 16.89 -20.10
C ALA A 225 25.41 16.54 -20.63
N VAL A 226 26.02 15.45 -20.16
CA VAL A 226 27.33 14.99 -20.65
C VAL A 226 27.28 14.67 -22.14
N LEU A 227 26.25 13.96 -22.60
CA LEU A 227 26.08 13.63 -24.01
C LEU A 227 25.85 14.89 -24.88
N ALA A 228 25.07 15.86 -24.39
CA ALA A 228 24.85 17.14 -25.05
C ALA A 228 26.12 18.00 -25.14
N LEU A 229 26.98 17.96 -24.11
CA LEU A 229 28.26 18.66 -24.10
C LEU A 229 29.22 18.10 -25.16
N ILE A 230 29.26 16.78 -25.34
CA ILE A 230 30.02 16.15 -26.43
C ILE A 230 29.47 16.65 -27.78
N GLY A 231 28.17 16.47 -28.02
CA GLY A 231 27.41 17.09 -29.14
C GLY A 231 27.98 16.90 -30.55
N ILE A 232 28.74 15.83 -30.79
CA ILE A 232 29.25 15.47 -32.12
C ILE A 232 28.21 14.59 -32.83
N GLY A 233 27.83 14.97 -34.04
CA GLY A 233 26.89 14.22 -34.88
C GLY A 233 25.41 14.50 -34.57
N PRO A 234 24.50 14.04 -35.44
CA PRO A 234 23.08 14.41 -35.40
C PRO A 234 22.36 13.95 -34.13
N PHE A 235 22.77 12.81 -33.55
CA PHE A 235 22.17 12.25 -32.34
C PHE A 235 22.47 13.12 -31.09
N LEU A 236 23.74 13.47 -30.87
CA LEU A 236 24.15 14.27 -29.72
C LEU A 236 23.80 15.75 -29.92
N GLY A 237 23.75 16.23 -31.17
CA GLY A 237 23.25 17.55 -31.53
C GLY A 237 21.79 17.76 -31.12
N ALA A 238 20.91 16.78 -31.36
CA ALA A 238 19.50 16.84 -30.93
C ALA A 238 19.34 16.89 -29.40
N LEU A 239 20.18 16.18 -28.64
CA LEU A 239 20.21 16.30 -27.18
C LEU A 239 20.66 17.69 -26.71
N ARG A 240 21.63 18.29 -27.42
CA ARG A 240 22.09 19.67 -27.15
C ARG A 240 20.97 20.68 -27.43
N GLU A 241 20.27 20.54 -28.55
CA GLU A 241 19.09 21.35 -28.89
C GLU A 241 18.03 21.30 -27.78
N GLY A 242 17.79 20.11 -27.23
CA GLY A 242 16.88 19.89 -26.09
C GLY A 242 17.23 20.70 -24.84
N PHE A 243 18.51 21.03 -24.61
CA PHE A 243 18.98 21.87 -23.50
C PHE A 243 19.11 23.36 -23.86
N THR A 244 18.98 23.74 -25.13
CA THR A 244 19.20 25.12 -25.59
C THR A 244 17.93 25.72 -26.18
N SER A 245 17.72 25.61 -27.49
CA SER A 245 16.62 26.24 -28.21
C SER A 245 15.27 25.65 -27.83
N PHE A 246 15.19 24.34 -27.58
CA PHE A 246 13.91 23.68 -27.29
C PHE A 246 13.28 24.18 -25.98
N LEU A 247 14.09 24.52 -24.96
CA LEU A 247 13.59 25.02 -23.68
C LEU A 247 12.85 26.36 -23.79
N LEU A 248 13.06 27.09 -24.89
CA LEU A 248 12.40 28.36 -25.17
C LEU A 248 11.09 28.19 -25.95
N THR A 249 10.75 26.97 -26.35
CA THR A 249 9.53 26.68 -27.12
C THR A 249 8.34 26.40 -26.20
N PRO A 250 7.09 26.67 -26.61
CA PRO A 250 5.90 26.32 -25.83
C PRO A 250 5.77 24.80 -25.56
N ALA A 251 6.31 23.97 -26.45
CA ALA A 251 6.30 22.51 -26.34
C ALA A 251 7.09 21.99 -25.12
N VAL A 252 7.97 22.81 -24.53
CA VAL A 252 8.73 22.45 -23.33
C VAL A 252 7.82 22.08 -22.15
N LEU A 253 6.65 22.72 -22.02
CA LEU A 253 5.71 22.44 -20.93
C LEU A 253 5.16 21.02 -21.03
N GLY A 254 4.84 20.58 -22.24
CA GLY A 254 4.41 19.20 -22.51
C GLY A 254 5.53 18.22 -22.20
N ALA A 255 6.75 18.48 -22.67
CA ALA A 255 7.91 17.62 -22.42
C ALA A 255 8.24 17.52 -20.91
N PHE A 256 8.15 18.63 -20.18
CA PHE A 256 8.33 18.65 -18.73
C PHE A 256 7.23 17.86 -18.00
N ALA A 257 5.98 18.00 -18.42
CA ALA A 257 4.86 17.24 -17.90
C ALA A 257 5.01 15.72 -18.16
N VAL A 258 5.59 15.30 -19.29
CA VAL A 258 5.95 13.89 -19.53
C VAL A 258 6.87 13.36 -18.43
N GLY A 259 7.87 14.15 -18.01
CA GLY A 259 8.76 13.81 -16.89
C GLY A 259 8.04 13.69 -15.55
N LEU A 260 7.17 14.65 -15.23
CA LEU A 260 6.36 14.62 -13.99
C LEU A 260 5.43 13.41 -13.94
N LEU A 261 4.78 13.08 -15.06
CA LEU A 261 3.91 11.90 -15.16
C LEU A 261 4.72 10.61 -15.05
N TYR A 262 5.93 10.58 -15.63
CA TYR A 262 6.84 9.43 -15.47
C TYR A 262 7.23 9.23 -14.01
N GLU A 263 7.50 10.30 -13.27
CA GLU A 263 7.84 10.16 -11.84
C GLU A 263 6.72 9.44 -11.06
N ALA A 264 5.46 9.80 -11.31
CA ALA A 264 4.34 9.09 -10.70
C ALA A 264 4.35 7.59 -11.06
N LEU A 265 4.61 7.26 -12.33
CA LEU A 265 4.76 5.87 -12.78
C LEU A 265 5.88 5.12 -12.10
N PHE A 266 7.00 5.79 -11.92
CA PHE A 266 8.18 5.23 -11.31
C PHE A 266 7.88 4.83 -9.87
N ILE A 267 7.19 5.66 -9.09
CA ILE A 267 6.77 5.34 -7.72
C ILE A 267 5.94 4.05 -7.69
N TYR A 268 4.83 4.00 -8.44
CA TYR A 268 3.94 2.83 -8.43
C TYR A 268 4.62 1.60 -9.00
N GLY A 269 5.38 1.73 -10.09
CA GLY A 269 6.10 0.64 -10.74
C GLY A 269 7.13 0.00 -9.81
N THR A 270 7.89 0.82 -9.08
CA THR A 270 8.88 0.33 -8.11
C THR A 270 8.21 -0.32 -6.92
N LEU A 271 7.12 0.24 -6.40
CA LEU A 271 6.36 -0.38 -5.31
C LEU A 271 5.77 -1.74 -5.72
N ILE A 272 5.34 -1.91 -6.97
CA ILE A 272 4.93 -3.22 -7.50
C ILE A 272 6.12 -4.19 -7.50
N TYR A 273 7.29 -3.75 -7.95
CA TYR A 273 8.49 -4.60 -7.99
C TYR A 273 9.11 -4.87 -6.62
N LEU A 274 8.87 -4.02 -5.62
CA LEU A 274 9.32 -4.23 -4.25
C LEU A 274 8.49 -5.25 -3.47
N ASP A 275 7.34 -5.71 -4.01
CA ASP A 275 6.59 -6.80 -3.38
C ASP A 275 7.50 -8.02 -3.15
N PRO A 276 7.50 -8.66 -1.97
CA PRO A 276 8.42 -9.76 -1.66
C PRO A 276 8.31 -10.98 -2.59
N ARG A 277 7.21 -11.10 -3.35
CA ARG A 277 6.99 -12.16 -4.34
C ARG A 277 8.03 -12.12 -5.48
N GLU A 278 8.03 -13.20 -6.24
CA GLU A 278 8.85 -13.39 -7.44
C GLU A 278 8.58 -12.34 -8.53
N TYR A 279 9.57 -12.04 -9.37
CA TYR A 279 9.37 -11.11 -10.49
C TYR A 279 8.43 -11.68 -11.54
N THR A 280 8.37 -13.00 -11.68
CA THR A 280 7.42 -13.73 -12.51
C THR A 280 5.97 -13.48 -12.07
N TRP A 281 5.75 -12.90 -10.89
CA TRP A 281 4.44 -12.40 -10.45
C TRP A 281 4.34 -10.88 -10.60
N CYS A 282 5.36 -10.12 -10.14
CA CYS A 282 5.33 -8.66 -10.13
C CYS A 282 5.35 -8.04 -11.54
N VAL A 283 6.09 -8.66 -12.47
CA VAL A 283 6.23 -8.18 -13.85
C VAL A 283 4.92 -8.34 -14.62
N PRO A 284 4.23 -9.50 -14.64
CA PRO A 284 2.88 -9.58 -15.20
C PRO A 284 1.91 -8.56 -14.60
N ALA A 285 1.91 -8.36 -13.27
CA ALA A 285 1.05 -7.37 -12.63
C ALA A 285 1.29 -5.95 -13.17
N ASN A 286 2.55 -5.55 -13.29
CA ASN A 286 2.91 -4.24 -13.83
C ASN A 286 2.63 -4.12 -15.35
N ARG A 287 2.95 -5.16 -16.13
CA ARG A 287 2.82 -5.12 -17.59
C ARG A 287 1.37 -5.18 -18.05
N CYS A 288 0.51 -5.93 -17.37
CA CYS A 288 -0.94 -5.91 -17.59
C CYS A 288 -1.51 -4.49 -17.44
N ALA A 289 -1.13 -3.78 -16.37
CA ALA A 289 -1.55 -2.39 -16.17
C ALA A 289 -1.07 -1.46 -17.30
N SER A 290 0.18 -1.63 -17.76
CA SER A 290 0.73 -0.85 -18.88
C SER A 290 0.04 -1.12 -20.22
N LEU A 291 -0.28 -2.40 -20.50
CA LEU A 291 -0.97 -2.80 -21.73
C LEU A 291 -2.38 -2.23 -21.79
N LEU A 292 -3.15 -2.38 -20.71
CA LEU A 292 -4.49 -1.80 -20.59
C LEU A 292 -4.45 -0.28 -20.72
N SER A 293 -3.47 0.37 -20.10
CA SER A 293 -3.33 1.82 -20.19
C SER A 293 -3.03 2.30 -21.61
N GLY A 294 -2.16 1.59 -22.35
CA GLY A 294 -1.90 1.91 -23.76
C GLY A 294 -3.13 1.78 -24.64
N LEU A 295 -3.99 0.79 -24.39
CA LEU A 295 -5.26 0.61 -25.07
C LEU A 295 -6.21 1.78 -24.79
N VAL A 296 -6.41 2.12 -23.52
CA VAL A 296 -7.29 3.22 -23.09
C VAL A 296 -6.78 4.57 -23.64
N ALA A 297 -5.47 4.82 -23.59
CA ALA A 297 -4.88 6.02 -24.18
C ALA A 297 -5.11 6.07 -25.70
N SER A 298 -5.04 4.94 -26.39
CA SER A 298 -5.26 4.86 -27.84
C SER A 298 -6.72 5.12 -28.21
N TYR A 299 -7.68 4.53 -27.49
CA TYR A 299 -9.10 4.84 -27.67
C TYR A 299 -9.44 6.29 -27.31
N GLY A 300 -8.87 6.82 -26.23
CA GLY A 300 -9.06 8.22 -25.84
C GLY A 300 -8.53 9.17 -26.90
N LEU A 301 -7.36 8.89 -27.48
CA LEU A 301 -6.81 9.68 -28.58
C LEU A 301 -7.68 9.55 -29.84
N ALA A 302 -8.13 8.34 -30.20
CA ALA A 302 -9.06 8.12 -31.32
C ALA A 302 -10.35 8.93 -31.18
N TRP A 303 -10.91 9.00 -29.97
CA TRP A 303 -12.09 9.81 -29.69
C TRP A 303 -11.82 11.32 -29.80
N LEU A 304 -10.66 11.78 -29.34
CA LEU A 304 -10.27 13.20 -29.36
C LEU A 304 -9.85 13.71 -30.74
N THR A 305 -9.17 12.88 -31.54
CA THR A 305 -8.55 13.30 -32.81
C THR A 305 -9.16 12.65 -34.04
N GLY A 306 -10.12 11.73 -33.89
CA GLY A 306 -10.80 11.04 -35.00
C GLY A 306 -9.93 10.00 -35.71
N ILE A 307 -8.77 9.61 -35.16
CA ILE A 307 -7.93 8.56 -35.74
C ILE A 307 -8.58 7.16 -35.60
N ALA A 308 -8.15 6.21 -36.43
CA ALA A 308 -8.67 4.85 -36.43
C ALA A 308 -8.58 4.17 -35.04
N THR A 309 -9.66 3.47 -34.66
CA THR A 309 -9.73 2.72 -33.42
C THR A 309 -8.81 1.50 -33.43
N PRO A 310 -8.33 1.03 -32.26
CA PRO A 310 -7.63 -0.23 -32.10
C PRO A 310 -8.27 -1.43 -32.81
N GLY A 311 -7.43 -2.32 -33.34
CA GLY A 311 -7.84 -3.53 -34.07
C GLY A 311 -8.34 -4.68 -33.18
N ALA A 312 -8.77 -5.76 -33.83
CA ALA A 312 -9.32 -6.95 -33.16
C ALA A 312 -8.26 -7.70 -32.33
N GLY A 313 -6.98 -7.69 -32.73
CA GLY A 313 -5.89 -8.28 -31.96
C GLY A 313 -5.69 -7.61 -30.59
N GLN A 314 -5.90 -6.30 -30.49
CA GLN A 314 -5.86 -5.55 -29.23
C GLN A 314 -7.04 -5.90 -28.30
N LEU A 315 -8.22 -6.16 -28.85
CA LEU A 315 -9.36 -6.65 -28.08
C LEU A 315 -9.10 -8.06 -27.53
N LEU A 316 -8.56 -8.96 -28.35
CA LEU A 316 -8.18 -10.31 -27.94
C LEU A 316 -7.07 -10.27 -26.86
N ALA A 317 -6.07 -9.40 -27.03
CA ALA A 317 -5.03 -9.17 -26.02
C ALA A 317 -5.62 -8.73 -24.67
N THR A 318 -6.70 -7.95 -24.68
CA THR A 318 -7.42 -7.51 -23.46
C THR A 318 -8.04 -8.68 -22.71
N ALA A 319 -8.60 -9.66 -23.43
CA ALA A 319 -9.13 -10.88 -22.81
C ALA A 319 -8.01 -11.67 -22.11
N PHE A 320 -6.85 -11.83 -22.74
CA PHE A 320 -5.69 -12.47 -22.12
C PHE A 320 -5.18 -11.71 -20.89
N ILE A 321 -5.18 -10.38 -20.92
CA ILE A 321 -4.83 -9.57 -19.74
C ILE A 321 -5.83 -9.79 -18.60
N GLY A 322 -7.14 -9.83 -18.89
CA GLY A 322 -8.17 -10.13 -17.90
C GLY A 322 -7.93 -11.49 -17.23
N LEU A 323 -7.63 -12.51 -18.03
CA LEU A 323 -7.27 -13.85 -17.53
C LEU A 323 -5.98 -13.83 -16.70
N ALA A 324 -4.96 -13.07 -17.11
CA ALA A 324 -3.72 -12.93 -16.35
C ALA A 324 -3.96 -12.29 -14.98
N ILE A 325 -4.79 -11.23 -14.91
CA ILE A 325 -5.17 -10.58 -13.64
C ILE A 325 -5.94 -11.55 -12.74
N LEU A 326 -6.86 -12.34 -13.29
CA LEU A 326 -7.58 -13.38 -12.55
C LEU A 326 -6.61 -14.44 -12.00
N ALA A 327 -5.64 -14.90 -12.80
CA ALA A 327 -4.61 -15.83 -12.35
C ALA A 327 -3.78 -15.26 -11.18
N LEU A 328 -3.35 -13.99 -11.27
CA LEU A 328 -2.62 -13.31 -10.19
C LEU A 328 -3.46 -13.11 -8.92
N SER A 329 -4.78 -12.93 -9.08
CA SER A 329 -5.74 -12.69 -8.00
C SER A 329 -6.29 -13.98 -7.38
N TYR A 330 -6.10 -15.14 -8.03
CA TYR A 330 -6.62 -16.43 -7.60
C TYR A 330 -6.35 -16.77 -6.12
N PRO A 331 -5.12 -16.58 -5.57
CA PRO A 331 -4.89 -16.88 -4.15
C PRO A 331 -5.74 -16.03 -3.20
N ALA A 332 -5.92 -14.74 -3.53
CA ALA A 332 -6.73 -13.82 -2.72
C ALA A 332 -8.23 -14.16 -2.82
N LEU A 333 -8.71 -14.46 -4.02
CA LEU A 333 -10.09 -14.89 -4.27
C LEU A 333 -10.39 -16.21 -3.54
N ARG A 334 -9.49 -17.20 -3.66
CA ARG A 334 -9.62 -18.48 -2.95
C ARG A 334 -9.63 -18.29 -1.44
N ALA A 335 -8.80 -17.40 -0.90
CA ALA A 335 -8.79 -17.08 0.52
C ALA A 335 -10.09 -16.40 0.98
N ALA A 336 -10.66 -15.51 0.17
CA ALA A 336 -11.94 -14.86 0.46
C ALA A 336 -13.10 -15.86 0.46
N VAL A 337 -13.14 -16.79 -0.50
CA VAL A 337 -14.17 -17.84 -0.61
C VAL A 337 -14.02 -18.89 0.50
N ARG A 338 -12.77 -19.19 0.94
CA ARG A 338 -12.49 -20.15 2.00
C ARG A 338 -12.56 -19.57 3.42
N ARG A 339 -12.81 -18.28 3.59
CA ARG A 339 -13.14 -17.74 4.91
C ARG A 339 -14.55 -18.21 5.24
N PRO A 340 -14.76 -19.16 6.17
CA PRO A 340 -16.08 -19.28 6.75
C PRO A 340 -16.41 -17.90 7.33
N ALA A 341 -17.64 -17.44 7.13
CA ALA A 341 -18.17 -16.31 7.88
C ALA A 341 -18.07 -16.69 9.36
N VAL A 342 -17.00 -16.25 10.03
CA VAL A 342 -16.94 -16.31 11.48
C VAL A 342 -17.94 -15.25 11.94
N VAL A 343 -19.18 -15.66 12.14
CA VAL A 343 -20.11 -14.96 13.01
C VAL A 343 -19.44 -15.00 14.38
N VAL A 344 -18.71 -13.94 14.71
CA VAL A 344 -18.24 -13.74 16.08
C VAL A 344 -19.49 -13.50 16.90
N SER A 345 -19.99 -14.54 17.56
CA SER A 345 -20.93 -14.34 18.67
C SER A 345 -20.29 -13.32 19.61
N PRO A 346 -20.95 -12.19 19.92
CA PRO A 346 -20.32 -11.12 20.68
C PRO A 346 -19.92 -11.68 22.05
N ARG A 347 -18.63 -11.53 22.41
CA ARG A 347 -18.09 -12.11 23.65
C ARG A 347 -18.84 -11.54 24.85
N ARG A 348 -19.18 -12.42 25.80
CA ARG A 348 -19.91 -12.09 27.02
C ARG A 348 -18.93 -11.73 28.12
N ILE A 349 -19.02 -10.51 28.64
CA ILE A 349 -18.17 -10.03 29.74
C ILE A 349 -19.03 -9.75 30.96
N LEU A 350 -18.59 -10.21 32.12
CA LEU A 350 -19.25 -9.98 33.40
C LEU A 350 -18.40 -9.08 34.30
N PHE A 351 -18.98 -8.00 34.81
CA PHE A 351 -18.36 -7.15 35.83
C PHE A 351 -18.91 -7.47 37.22
N VAL A 352 -18.03 -7.62 38.20
CA VAL A 352 -18.39 -8.01 39.57
C VAL A 352 -17.90 -6.96 40.57
N CYS A 353 -18.79 -6.53 41.47
CA CYS A 353 -18.42 -5.75 42.66
C CYS A 353 -19.13 -6.29 43.91
N GLY A 354 -19.17 -5.51 45.00
CA GLY A 354 -19.92 -5.89 46.22
C GLY A 354 -21.44 -5.91 45.99
N GLY A 355 -22.07 -4.73 45.92
CA GLY A 355 -23.53 -4.60 45.91
C GLY A 355 -24.22 -4.51 44.54
N ASN A 356 -23.47 -4.44 43.43
CA ASN A 356 -24.00 -4.25 42.06
C ASN A 356 -24.91 -3.02 41.86
N THR A 357 -24.62 -1.90 42.54
CA THR A 357 -25.33 -0.63 42.36
C THR A 357 -24.41 0.52 41.94
N GLY A 358 -23.08 0.33 42.03
CA GLY A 358 -22.08 1.34 41.68
C GLY A 358 -21.09 0.83 40.63
N ARG A 359 -19.90 0.43 41.07
CA ARG A 359 -18.74 0.09 40.21
C ARG A 359 -19.04 -0.83 39.03
N SER A 360 -19.58 -2.03 39.26
CA SER A 360 -19.85 -2.99 38.17
C SER A 360 -20.96 -2.53 37.22
N ALA A 361 -21.95 -1.81 37.73
CA ALA A 361 -23.05 -1.27 36.93
C ALA A 361 -22.59 -0.11 36.03
N MET A 362 -21.66 0.73 36.51
CA MET A 362 -20.99 1.74 35.69
C MET A 362 -20.14 1.11 34.58
N ALA A 363 -19.38 0.06 34.89
CA ALA A 363 -18.57 -0.66 33.91
C ALA A 363 -19.43 -1.26 32.78
N GLU A 364 -20.57 -1.88 33.12
CA GLU A 364 -21.54 -2.38 32.14
C GLU A 364 -22.08 -1.25 31.25
N ALA A 365 -22.50 -0.12 31.84
CA ALA A 365 -23.01 1.02 31.09
C ALA A 365 -21.97 1.58 30.10
N ILE A 366 -20.70 1.67 30.52
CA ILE A 366 -19.59 2.12 29.66
C ILE A 366 -19.40 1.17 28.47
N VAL A 367 -19.36 -0.15 28.68
CA VAL A 367 -19.20 -1.11 27.57
C VAL A 367 -20.41 -1.07 26.64
N ARG A 368 -21.63 -0.94 27.17
CA ARG A 368 -22.84 -0.80 26.34
C ARG A 368 -22.79 0.46 25.46
N ALA A 369 -22.24 1.56 25.97
CA ALA A 369 -22.11 2.79 25.19
C ALA A 369 -20.96 2.74 24.17
N GLU A 370 -19.84 2.10 24.51
CA GLU A 370 -18.61 2.19 23.71
C GLU A 370 -18.32 0.95 22.82
N ALA A 371 -18.94 -0.20 23.09
CA ALA A 371 -18.59 -1.47 22.44
C ALA A 371 -19.76 -2.47 22.28
N ALA A 372 -21.01 -2.00 22.24
CA ALA A 372 -22.20 -2.87 22.10
C ALA A 372 -22.24 -3.70 20.80
N SER A 373 -21.52 -3.30 19.74
CA SER A 373 -21.45 -4.04 18.48
C SER A 373 -20.48 -5.23 18.50
N THR A 374 -19.61 -5.31 19.51
CA THR A 374 -18.57 -6.35 19.60
C THR A 374 -18.66 -7.19 20.87
N LEU A 375 -19.31 -6.69 21.93
CA LEU A 375 -19.37 -7.33 23.24
C LEU A 375 -20.76 -7.26 23.88
N VAL A 376 -21.09 -8.29 24.65
CA VAL A 376 -22.26 -8.31 25.54
C VAL A 376 -21.78 -8.15 26.98
N ALA A 377 -21.95 -6.96 27.55
CA ALA A 377 -21.64 -6.72 28.96
C ALA A 377 -22.82 -7.03 29.88
N ARG A 378 -22.52 -7.61 31.03
CA ARG A 378 -23.43 -7.82 32.18
C ARG A 378 -22.70 -7.44 33.48
N SER A 379 -23.45 -7.21 34.54
CA SER A 379 -22.89 -6.96 35.87
C SER A 379 -23.63 -7.72 36.98
N ALA A 380 -22.91 -8.03 38.05
CA ALA A 380 -23.43 -8.70 39.24
C ALA A 380 -22.66 -8.27 40.51
N GLY A 381 -23.12 -8.72 41.67
CA GLY A 381 -22.56 -8.39 42.98
C GLY A 381 -22.39 -9.62 43.87
N LEU A 382 -21.28 -9.71 44.60
CA LEU A 382 -21.02 -10.83 45.53
C LEU A 382 -21.95 -10.81 46.76
N SER A 383 -22.43 -9.63 47.14
CA SER A 383 -23.28 -9.42 48.31
C SER A 383 -24.35 -8.38 47.98
N ALA A 384 -25.09 -8.61 46.89
CA ALA A 384 -26.19 -7.76 46.44
C ALA A 384 -27.41 -7.90 47.37
N ARG A 385 -27.32 -7.32 48.57
CA ARG A 385 -28.39 -7.29 49.59
C ARG A 385 -29.68 -6.62 49.09
N SER A 386 -29.60 -5.84 48.02
CA SER A 386 -30.69 -5.10 47.41
C SER A 386 -30.97 -5.59 45.99
N ALA A 387 -31.20 -6.89 45.81
CA ALA A 387 -31.54 -7.45 44.51
C ALA A 387 -32.74 -6.71 43.87
N GLY A 388 -32.62 -6.34 42.61
CA GLY A 388 -33.63 -5.57 41.88
C GLY A 388 -33.49 -4.04 41.98
N ALA A 389 -32.66 -3.53 42.90
CA ALA A 389 -32.45 -2.09 43.09
C ALA A 389 -31.83 -1.43 41.85
N PRO A 390 -32.18 -0.16 41.57
CA PRO A 390 -31.56 0.59 40.48
C PRO A 390 -30.08 0.88 40.77
N MET A 391 -29.38 1.38 39.76
CA MET A 391 -28.06 1.97 39.96
C MET A 391 -28.16 3.14 40.95
N ALA A 392 -27.17 3.28 41.84
CA ALA A 392 -27.13 4.36 42.82
C ALA A 392 -27.10 5.73 42.09
N GLU A 393 -27.81 6.71 42.61
CA GLU A 393 -27.93 8.04 41.99
C GLU A 393 -26.58 8.72 41.72
N PRO A 394 -25.59 8.72 42.64
CA PRO A 394 -24.26 9.26 42.36
C PRO A 394 -23.51 8.55 41.23
N ALA A 395 -23.79 7.26 40.99
CA ALA A 395 -23.22 6.52 39.86
C ALA A 395 -23.87 6.93 38.54
N VAL A 396 -25.18 7.18 38.54
CA VAL A 396 -25.90 7.69 37.36
C VAL A 396 -25.39 9.08 37.00
N ASP A 397 -25.18 9.95 37.98
CA ASP A 397 -24.65 11.30 37.77
C ASP A 397 -23.20 11.26 37.24
N ALA A 398 -22.36 10.39 37.79
CA ALA A 398 -21.01 10.18 37.30
C ALA A 398 -20.96 9.68 35.84
N LEU A 399 -21.89 8.79 35.44
CA LEU A 399 -22.01 8.37 34.04
C LEU A 399 -22.49 9.52 33.13
N ARG A 400 -23.44 10.33 33.61
CA ARG A 400 -23.94 11.51 32.87
C ARG A 400 -22.80 12.49 32.58
N GLU A 401 -21.94 12.75 33.55
CA GLU A 401 -20.75 13.60 33.37
C GLU A 401 -19.79 13.06 32.30
N LEU A 402 -19.68 11.74 32.16
CA LEU A 402 -18.86 11.08 31.14
C LEU A 402 -19.51 11.03 29.75
N GLY A 403 -20.75 11.50 29.61
CA GLY A 403 -21.55 11.36 28.40
C GLY A 403 -21.99 9.93 28.12
N VAL A 404 -22.08 9.07 29.15
CA VAL A 404 -22.48 7.67 29.03
C VAL A 404 -23.95 7.54 29.45
N PRO A 405 -24.85 7.06 28.57
CA PRO A 405 -26.24 6.86 28.95
C PRO A 405 -26.37 5.74 29.99
N ALA A 406 -27.01 6.05 31.12
CA ALA A 406 -27.42 5.02 32.06
C ALA A 406 -28.49 4.13 31.42
N HIS A 407 -28.35 2.81 31.56
CA HIS A 407 -29.34 1.85 31.11
C HIS A 407 -30.29 1.48 32.27
N ARG A 408 -31.40 0.80 31.96
CA ARG A 408 -32.27 0.21 33.00
C ARG A 408 -31.54 -0.91 33.72
N HIS A 409 -30.78 -0.54 34.75
CA HIS A 409 -30.02 -1.44 35.60
C HIS A 409 -30.88 -2.00 36.74
N ARG A 410 -30.67 -3.26 37.08
CA ARG A 410 -31.20 -3.88 38.29
C ARG A 410 -30.11 -4.71 38.93
N ALA A 411 -29.81 -4.43 40.20
CA ALA A 411 -28.81 -5.15 40.96
C ALA A 411 -29.13 -6.65 41.03
N ARG A 412 -28.13 -7.51 40.86
CA ARG A 412 -28.26 -8.96 40.87
C ARG A 412 -27.16 -9.59 41.72
N GLN A 413 -27.54 -10.62 42.46
CA GLN A 413 -26.59 -11.47 43.17
C GLN A 413 -25.81 -12.32 42.14
N LEU A 414 -24.50 -12.39 42.32
CA LEU A 414 -23.63 -13.22 41.50
C LEU A 414 -23.98 -14.70 41.73
N THR A 415 -24.12 -15.44 40.64
CA THR A 415 -24.26 -16.91 40.67
C THR A 415 -23.16 -17.56 39.85
N TRP A 416 -22.91 -18.84 40.11
CA TRP A 416 -21.87 -19.60 39.39
C TRP A 416 -22.20 -19.73 37.90
N GLU A 417 -23.48 -19.79 37.51
CA GLU A 417 -23.90 -19.84 36.11
C GLU A 417 -23.53 -18.56 35.36
N MET A 418 -23.62 -17.39 36.00
CA MET A 418 -23.21 -16.13 35.39
C MET A 418 -21.72 -16.12 35.07
N CYS A 419 -20.89 -16.66 35.96
CA CYS A 419 -19.45 -16.82 35.74
C CYS A 419 -19.17 -17.83 34.63
N ARG A 420 -19.91 -18.95 34.60
CA ARG A 420 -19.77 -20.00 33.58
C ARG A 420 -20.11 -19.50 32.18
N ASP A 421 -21.16 -18.70 32.06
CA ASP A 421 -21.72 -18.19 30.80
C ASP A 421 -20.95 -16.98 30.23
N SER A 422 -19.88 -16.55 30.90
CA SER A 422 -19.08 -15.38 30.54
C SER A 422 -17.71 -15.79 30.00
N ASP A 423 -17.27 -15.17 28.92
CA ASP A 423 -15.94 -15.38 28.34
C ASP A 423 -14.83 -14.73 29.18
N ALA A 424 -15.17 -13.68 29.94
CA ALA A 424 -14.29 -13.05 30.92
C ALA A 424 -15.09 -12.46 32.10
N VAL A 425 -14.52 -12.55 33.30
CA VAL A 425 -15.06 -11.94 34.52
C VAL A 425 -14.08 -10.91 35.06
N TYR A 426 -14.56 -9.68 35.27
CA TYR A 426 -13.76 -8.56 35.78
C TYR A 426 -14.26 -8.10 37.15
N CYS A 427 -13.42 -8.30 38.16
CA CYS A 427 -13.66 -7.89 39.53
C CYS A 427 -13.04 -6.51 39.81
N MET A 428 -13.61 -5.75 40.74
CA MET A 428 -13.07 -4.43 41.11
C MET A 428 -11.91 -4.53 42.11
N THR A 429 -11.82 -5.64 42.85
CA THR A 429 -10.76 -5.88 43.83
C THR A 429 -10.24 -7.31 43.80
N GLN A 430 -9.03 -7.54 44.31
CA GLN A 430 -8.43 -8.86 44.42
C GLN A 430 -9.24 -9.78 45.35
N ALA A 431 -9.76 -9.26 46.46
CA ALA A 431 -10.64 -10.02 47.35
C ALA A 431 -11.92 -10.48 46.65
N GLN A 432 -12.50 -9.64 45.78
CA GLN A 432 -13.67 -10.02 44.98
C GLN A 432 -13.30 -11.11 43.97
N ARG A 433 -12.14 -11.00 43.32
CA ARG A 433 -11.62 -12.02 42.41
C ARG A 433 -11.48 -13.37 43.12
N SER A 434 -10.83 -13.43 44.28
CA SER A 434 -10.68 -14.67 45.05
C SER A 434 -12.02 -15.27 45.44
N ALA A 435 -13.02 -14.44 45.80
CA ALA A 435 -14.38 -14.92 46.08
C ALA A 435 -15.08 -15.49 44.83
N VAL A 436 -14.88 -14.89 43.65
CA VAL A 436 -15.40 -15.42 42.38
C VAL A 436 -14.74 -16.76 42.03
N GLU A 437 -13.43 -16.87 42.22
CA GLU A 437 -12.66 -18.11 41.97
C GLU A 437 -13.09 -19.24 42.91
N GLN A 438 -13.47 -18.93 44.15
CA GLN A 438 -14.07 -19.91 45.08
C GLN A 438 -15.50 -20.30 44.69
N LEU A 439 -16.32 -19.33 44.26
CA LEU A 439 -17.71 -19.56 43.87
C LEU A 439 -17.83 -20.37 42.57
N ALA A 440 -16.94 -20.11 41.60
CA ALA A 440 -16.92 -20.75 40.30
C ALA A 440 -15.48 -21.12 39.90
N PRO A 441 -14.92 -22.22 40.46
CA PRO A 441 -13.54 -22.63 40.18
C PRO A 441 -13.23 -22.82 38.68
N GLU A 442 -14.22 -23.26 37.91
CA GLU A 442 -14.14 -23.41 36.44
C GLU A 442 -13.88 -22.11 35.69
N ALA A 443 -14.22 -20.96 36.29
CA ALA A 443 -14.01 -19.64 35.69
C ALA A 443 -12.68 -18.98 36.12
N SER A 444 -11.88 -19.61 36.98
CA SER A 444 -10.64 -19.01 37.52
C SER A 444 -9.65 -18.59 36.44
N GLY A 445 -9.50 -19.39 35.38
CA GLY A 445 -8.62 -19.07 34.24
C GLY A 445 -9.03 -17.85 33.41
N ARG A 446 -10.25 -17.33 33.62
CA ARG A 446 -10.84 -16.18 32.92
C ARG A 446 -11.40 -15.11 33.88
N THR A 447 -11.00 -15.15 35.14
CA THR A 447 -11.37 -14.16 36.16
C THR A 447 -10.19 -13.25 36.46
N TYR A 448 -10.39 -11.94 36.35
CA TYR A 448 -9.33 -10.95 36.46
C TYR A 448 -9.78 -9.75 37.31
N CYS A 449 -8.82 -8.99 37.84
CA CYS A 449 -9.09 -7.65 38.32
C CYS A 449 -9.15 -6.67 37.14
N LEU A 450 -10.11 -5.73 37.16
CA LEU A 450 -10.28 -4.74 36.10
C LEU A 450 -9.00 -3.89 35.95
N ASP A 451 -8.48 -3.40 37.07
CA ASP A 451 -7.12 -2.87 37.18
C ASP A 451 -6.19 -3.98 37.72
N PRO A 452 -5.15 -4.39 36.97
CA PRO A 452 -4.20 -5.40 37.44
C PRO A 452 -3.22 -4.89 38.50
N GLY A 453 -3.07 -3.57 38.66
CA GLY A 453 -2.07 -2.98 39.56
C GLY A 453 -2.58 -2.66 40.97
N GLN A 454 -3.89 -2.46 41.14
CA GLN A 454 -4.49 -2.03 42.41
C GLN A 454 -6.00 -2.27 42.45
N ASP A 455 -6.56 -2.29 43.65
CA ASP A 455 -8.00 -2.39 43.88
C ASP A 455 -8.71 -1.07 43.55
N ILE A 456 -9.85 -1.16 42.87
CA ILE A 456 -10.72 0.00 42.61
C ILE A 456 -11.54 0.30 43.87
N PRO A 457 -11.30 1.45 44.54
CA PRO A 457 -11.93 1.78 45.83
C PRO A 457 -13.46 1.80 45.73
N ASP A 458 -14.15 1.46 46.81
CA ASP A 458 -15.60 1.59 46.86
C ASP A 458 -16.00 3.07 47.08
N PRO A 459 -16.59 3.75 46.09
CA PRO A 459 -16.92 5.17 46.23
C PRO A 459 -18.00 5.41 47.29
N ALA A 460 -18.82 4.41 47.64
CA ALA A 460 -19.82 4.52 48.69
C ALA A 460 -19.22 4.62 50.11
N ALA A 461 -17.96 4.22 50.30
CA ALA A 461 -17.25 4.30 51.58
C ALA A 461 -16.46 5.61 51.74
N SER A 462 -16.52 6.52 50.75
CA SER A 462 -15.83 7.81 50.79
C SER A 462 -16.56 8.83 51.68
N PRO A 463 -15.85 9.72 52.39
CA PRO A 463 -16.47 10.87 53.08
C PRO A 463 -17.21 11.83 52.13
N ASP A 464 -16.82 11.87 50.86
CA ASP A 464 -17.49 12.60 49.78
C ASP A 464 -17.84 11.62 48.65
N PRO A 465 -19.04 10.99 48.71
CA PRO A 465 -19.43 10.00 47.71
C PRO A 465 -19.58 10.55 46.29
N PRO A 466 -20.26 11.69 46.02
CA PRO A 466 -20.40 12.20 44.65
C PRO A 466 -19.07 12.35 43.90
N VAL A 467 -18.08 13.00 44.53
CA VAL A 467 -16.75 13.18 43.90
C VAL A 467 -16.01 11.85 43.74
N ALA A 468 -16.15 10.94 44.71
CA ALA A 468 -15.57 9.61 44.62
C ALA A 468 -16.17 8.80 43.45
N TYR A 469 -17.48 8.84 43.25
CA TYR A 469 -18.15 8.18 42.13
C TYR A 469 -17.65 8.71 40.78
N GLN A 470 -17.46 10.02 40.63
CA GLN A 470 -16.90 10.61 39.40
C GLN A 470 -15.47 10.13 39.12
N ARG A 471 -14.59 10.14 40.14
CA ARG A 471 -13.22 9.63 40.02
C ARG A 471 -13.21 8.15 39.65
N THR A 472 -14.01 7.34 40.34
CA THR A 472 -14.14 5.90 40.08
C THR A 472 -14.69 5.62 38.67
N ALA A 473 -15.66 6.40 38.18
CA ALA A 473 -16.20 6.24 36.83
C ALA A 473 -15.14 6.52 35.74
N ARG A 474 -14.31 7.57 35.91
CA ARG A 474 -13.17 7.87 35.01
C ARG A 474 -12.15 6.73 35.01
N LEU A 475 -11.81 6.22 36.20
CA LEU A 475 -10.88 5.10 36.37
C LEU A 475 -11.41 3.84 35.66
N ILE A 476 -12.65 3.46 35.93
CA ILE A 476 -13.32 2.31 35.30
C ILE A 476 -13.33 2.46 33.77
N ARG A 477 -13.67 3.64 33.24
CA ARG A 477 -13.67 3.87 31.78
C ARG A 477 -12.28 3.67 31.16
N GLY A 478 -11.23 4.13 31.84
CA GLY A 478 -9.84 3.92 31.43
C GLY A 478 -9.48 2.43 31.34
N HIS A 479 -9.72 1.67 32.40
CA HIS A 479 -9.39 0.24 32.43
C HIS A 479 -10.27 -0.60 31.51
N VAL A 480 -11.57 -0.30 31.41
CA VAL A 480 -12.46 -0.93 30.43
C VAL A 480 -11.87 -0.78 29.04
N ARG A 481 -11.48 0.43 28.60
CA ARG A 481 -10.86 0.64 27.28
C ARG A 481 -9.56 -0.15 27.09
N THR A 482 -8.74 -0.29 28.13
CA THR A 482 -7.52 -1.12 28.06
C THR A 482 -7.87 -2.60 27.88
N ARG A 483 -8.79 -3.14 28.69
CA ARG A 483 -9.25 -4.54 28.58
C ARG A 483 -9.95 -4.83 27.26
N LEU A 484 -10.72 -3.88 26.73
CA LEU A 484 -11.35 -3.98 25.41
C LEU A 484 -10.29 -4.21 24.30
N ARG A 485 -9.15 -3.51 24.37
CA ARG A 485 -8.06 -3.69 23.39
C ARG A 485 -7.45 -5.08 23.47
N GLU A 486 -7.25 -5.63 24.66
CA GLU A 486 -6.72 -6.99 24.85
C GLU A 486 -7.62 -8.04 24.18
N HIS A 487 -8.94 -7.92 24.37
CA HIS A 487 -9.92 -8.84 23.77
C HIS A 487 -10.06 -8.69 22.25
N LEU A 488 -9.86 -7.49 21.71
CA LEU A 488 -9.90 -7.24 20.28
C LEU A 488 -8.60 -7.67 19.57
N VAL A 489 -7.45 -7.59 20.25
CA VAL A 489 -6.14 -8.03 19.70
C VAL A 489 -6.02 -9.56 19.66
N GLY A 490 -6.68 -10.27 20.59
CA GLY A 490 -6.76 -11.74 20.57
C GLY A 490 -7.41 -12.34 19.31
N VAL A 491 -8.13 -11.55 18.51
CA VAL A 491 -8.70 -11.96 17.21
C VAL A 491 -7.64 -12.00 16.09
N GLY A 492 -6.50 -11.32 16.26
CA GLY A 492 -5.40 -11.30 15.29
C GLY A 492 -4.33 -12.38 15.50
N ALA A 493 -4.27 -13.02 16.67
CA ALA A 493 -3.12 -13.85 17.08
C ALA A 493 -3.33 -15.38 16.94
N VAL A 494 -4.54 -15.86 16.61
CA VAL A 494 -4.81 -17.32 16.44
C VAL A 494 -4.49 -17.83 15.01
N GLN A 495 -3.59 -17.17 14.28
CA GLN A 495 -3.04 -17.67 13.01
C GLN A 495 -1.58 -18.14 13.09
N ALA A 496 -1.06 -18.38 14.29
CA ALA A 496 0.19 -19.11 14.47
C ALA A 496 -0.06 -20.32 15.38
N GLN A 497 -0.66 -21.38 14.82
CA GLN A 497 -0.54 -22.69 15.44
C GLN A 497 0.84 -23.28 15.11
N PRO A 498 1.50 -23.92 16.09
CA PRO A 498 2.81 -24.54 15.92
C PRO A 498 2.66 -25.85 15.15
N GLN A 499 3.55 -26.10 14.18
CA GLN A 499 3.69 -27.45 13.62
C GLN A 499 4.28 -28.34 14.71
N GLY A 500 3.49 -29.32 15.15
CA GLY A 500 3.89 -30.37 16.07
C GLY A 500 4.93 -31.30 15.46
N GLY A 501 5.72 -31.90 16.36
CA GLY A 501 6.73 -32.88 16.03
C GLY A 501 6.17 -34.21 15.54
N GLY A 502 6.99 -34.85 14.73
CA GLY A 502 7.12 -36.30 14.54
C GLY A 502 8.62 -36.57 14.41
#